data_AF-A0A821YNN4-F1
#
_entry.id   AF-A0A821YNN4-F1
#
_cell.length_a   1.000
_cell.length_b   1.000
_cell.length_c   1.000
_cell.angle_alpha   90.00
_cell.angle_beta   90.00
_cell.angle_gamma   90.00
#
_symmetry.space_group_name_H-M   'P 1'
#
loop_
_entity.id
_entity.type
_entity.pdbx_description
1 polymer ?
#
loop_
_entity_poly.entity_id
_entity_poly.type
_entity_poly.pdbx_seq_one_letter_code
_entity_poly.pdbx_strand_id
1 'polypeptide(L)'
;LRILSENLKNIWSENTDEPVLFLWYTSLGAQALEWLNITATLDLTISFPSVITKSLKHQLTSAQVATTIYNYEQEKKLILLSHSIITCPVCLNNVYGKDCFSCYSCPGIACKPCIKLYLEVLINDGQVKSITCPTNPTCNIELTPAQIAAVVDEQMFHRYDRLLFQLSIDSMDDIIYCPRCQNPVIITGRNKNDLNNTLGECATCSFAFCTLCRKAYHGVNPCHCPKSKLQDIYKEYQNATPVERVVLERKYGKIFKLMDDMASMEIIQSTARKCPTCSIYVDVCVILKV
;
A
#
# COMPACT_ATOMS: atom_id res chain seq x y z
N LEU A 1 31.26 14.99 -34.75
CA LEU A 1 31.88 16.25 -35.25
C LEU A 1 33.06 16.02 -36.18
N ARG A 2 33.99 15.09 -35.89
CA ARG A 2 35.12 14.77 -36.80
C ARG A 2 34.66 14.33 -38.20
N ILE A 3 33.69 13.41 -38.27
CA ILE A 3 33.11 12.90 -39.53
C ILE A 3 32.49 14.02 -40.38
N LEU A 4 31.74 14.94 -39.75
CA LEU A 4 31.18 16.12 -40.41
C LEU A 4 32.28 17.01 -41.00
N SER A 5 33.37 17.23 -40.26
CA SER A 5 34.49 18.04 -40.72
C SER A 5 35.23 17.40 -41.89
N GLU A 6 35.40 16.07 -41.87
CA GLU A 6 36.02 15.32 -42.98
C GLU A 6 35.15 15.40 -44.24
N ASN A 7 33.83 15.24 -44.13
CA ASN A 7 32.94 15.34 -45.30
C ASN A 7 32.83 16.76 -45.87
N LEU A 8 32.83 17.81 -45.02
CA LEU A 8 32.86 19.20 -45.49
C LEU A 8 34.19 19.55 -46.20
N LYS A 9 35.30 18.99 -45.71
CA LYS A 9 36.61 19.13 -46.38
C LYS A 9 36.64 18.40 -47.72
N ASN A 10 36.01 17.24 -47.84
CA ASN A 10 35.87 16.52 -49.11
C ASN A 10 35.09 17.35 -50.14
N ILE A 11 33.95 17.95 -49.74
CA ILE A 11 33.17 18.85 -50.60
C ILE A 11 34.01 20.06 -51.06
N TRP A 12 34.90 20.56 -50.20
CA TRP A 12 35.80 21.66 -50.56
C TRP A 12 36.93 21.23 -51.50
N SER A 13 37.53 20.05 -51.29
CA SER A 13 38.58 19.54 -52.19
C SER A 13 38.05 19.14 -53.57
N GLU A 14 36.77 18.80 -53.67
CA GLU A 14 36.12 18.46 -54.94
C GLU A 14 35.72 19.72 -55.75
N ASN A 15 35.62 20.88 -55.09
CA ASN A 15 35.12 22.13 -55.68
C ASN A 15 36.08 23.30 -55.38
N THR A 16 37.36 23.14 -55.73
CA THR A 16 38.44 24.09 -55.37
C THR A 16 38.29 25.48 -55.98
N ASP A 17 37.58 25.61 -57.11
CA ASP A 17 37.42 26.86 -57.86
C ASP A 17 36.00 27.46 -57.79
N GLU A 18 35.11 26.85 -57.00
CA GLU A 18 33.70 27.27 -56.87
C GLU A 18 33.33 27.71 -55.44
N PRO A 19 32.33 28.59 -55.27
CA PRO A 19 31.85 28.99 -53.95
C PRO A 19 31.11 27.85 -53.24
N VAL A 20 31.78 27.21 -52.27
CA VAL A 20 31.25 26.02 -51.56
C VAL A 20 30.26 26.30 -50.42
N LEU A 21 30.03 27.55 -50.03
CA LEU A 21 29.19 27.90 -48.87
C LEU A 21 27.74 27.41 -49.02
N PHE A 22 27.16 27.57 -50.22
CA PHE A 22 25.80 27.09 -50.48
C PHE A 22 25.73 25.57 -50.46
N LEU A 23 26.72 24.90 -51.06
CA LEU A 23 26.83 23.44 -51.08
C LEU A 23 26.98 22.88 -49.66
N TRP A 24 27.81 23.50 -48.82
CA TRP A 24 27.91 23.14 -47.41
C TRP A 24 26.58 23.31 -46.67
N TYR A 25 25.88 24.41 -46.89
CA TYR A 25 24.57 24.65 -46.26
C TYR A 25 23.54 23.58 -46.67
N THR A 26 23.42 23.30 -47.97
CA THR A 26 22.46 22.30 -48.47
C THR A 26 22.83 20.88 -48.04
N SER A 27 24.11 20.52 -48.08
CA SER A 27 24.58 19.18 -47.68
C SER A 27 24.49 18.97 -46.17
N LEU A 28 24.75 20.00 -45.35
CA LEU A 28 24.50 19.92 -43.90
C LEU A 28 23.01 19.77 -43.58
N GLY A 29 22.13 20.44 -44.34
CA GLY A 29 20.69 20.31 -44.15
C GLY A 29 20.15 18.93 -44.53
N ALA A 30 20.67 18.33 -45.61
CA ALA A 30 20.13 17.09 -46.16
C ALA A 30 20.85 15.81 -45.69
N GLN A 31 22.18 15.85 -45.56
CA GLN A 31 23.02 14.64 -45.43
C GLN A 31 23.74 14.54 -44.07
N ALA A 32 23.71 15.57 -43.23
CA ALA A 32 24.43 15.53 -41.95
C ALA A 32 23.97 14.40 -41.02
N LEU A 33 22.68 14.07 -41.02
CA LEU A 33 22.13 12.98 -40.22
C LEU A 33 22.61 11.61 -40.71
N GLU A 34 22.67 11.43 -42.02
CA GLU A 34 23.17 10.22 -42.67
C GLU A 34 24.67 10.03 -42.40
N TRP A 35 25.47 11.10 -42.54
CA TRP A 35 26.91 11.06 -42.21
C TRP A 35 27.20 10.72 -40.75
N LEU A 36 26.30 11.10 -39.85
CA LEU A 36 26.38 10.75 -38.42
C LEU A 36 25.73 9.40 -38.10
N ASN A 37 25.20 8.69 -39.11
CA ASN A 37 24.46 7.44 -38.98
C ASN A 37 23.28 7.53 -37.98
N ILE A 38 22.62 8.69 -37.93
CA ILE A 38 21.47 8.94 -37.06
C ILE A 38 20.20 8.54 -37.83
N THR A 39 19.68 7.36 -37.53
CA THR A 39 18.51 6.78 -38.21
C THR A 39 17.17 7.17 -37.58
N ALA A 40 17.18 7.77 -36.39
CA ALA A 40 15.98 8.21 -35.70
C ALA A 40 16.19 9.58 -35.08
N THR A 41 15.41 10.56 -35.50
CA THR A 41 15.43 11.93 -34.99
C THR A 41 14.16 12.23 -34.23
N LEU A 42 14.28 12.88 -33.08
CA LEU A 42 13.15 13.51 -32.40
C LEU A 42 13.03 14.95 -32.91
N ASP A 43 12.01 15.22 -33.70
CA ASP A 43 11.75 16.57 -34.20
C ASP A 43 10.92 17.36 -33.18
N LEU A 44 11.62 18.17 -32.38
CA LEU A 44 11.00 19.03 -31.37
C LEU A 44 10.12 20.13 -31.98
N THR A 45 10.23 20.41 -33.28
CA THR A 45 9.39 21.39 -33.97
C THR A 45 7.94 20.92 -34.11
N ILE A 46 7.73 19.60 -34.22
CA ILE A 46 6.40 18.98 -34.27
C ILE A 46 5.72 19.06 -32.89
N SER A 47 6.47 18.80 -31.82
CA SER A 47 5.96 18.87 -30.44
C SER A 47 5.74 20.30 -29.95
N PHE A 48 6.43 21.28 -30.53
CA PHE A 48 6.31 22.70 -30.16
C PHE A 48 6.18 23.62 -31.39
N PRO A 49 5.04 23.60 -32.10
CA PRO A 49 4.86 24.37 -33.34
C PRO A 49 4.97 25.89 -33.14
N SER A 50 4.59 26.38 -31.96
CA SER A 50 4.57 27.81 -31.61
C SER A 50 5.97 28.43 -31.46
N VAL A 51 7.01 27.61 -31.24
CA VAL A 51 8.39 28.07 -30.98
C VAL A 51 9.11 28.46 -32.27
N ILE A 52 8.65 27.98 -33.43
CA ILE A 52 9.34 28.13 -34.72
C ILE A 52 9.19 29.55 -35.29
N THR A 53 8.14 30.29 -34.91
CA THR A 53 7.79 31.54 -35.60
C THR A 53 8.53 32.78 -35.09
N LYS A 54 9.15 32.74 -33.91
CA LYS A 54 9.96 33.85 -33.37
C LYS A 54 11.17 33.30 -32.63
N SER A 55 12.35 33.49 -33.24
CA SER A 55 13.70 33.47 -32.63
C SER A 55 13.83 32.59 -31.36
N LEU A 56 14.42 31.40 -31.52
CA LEU A 56 14.78 30.35 -30.52
C LEU A 56 15.39 30.80 -29.17
N LYS A 57 15.60 32.10 -28.95
CA LYS A 57 16.20 32.68 -27.75
C LYS A 57 15.28 32.77 -26.53
N HIS A 58 13.96 32.65 -26.71
CA HIS A 58 13.01 32.61 -25.58
C HIS A 58 11.80 31.76 -25.97
N GLN A 59 11.61 30.58 -25.36
CA GLN A 59 10.30 30.04 -24.94
C GLN A 59 10.25 28.54 -24.60
N LEU A 60 11.35 27.78 -24.67
CA LEU A 60 11.41 26.44 -24.08
C LEU A 60 12.32 26.44 -22.85
N THR A 61 11.77 26.09 -21.69
CA THR A 61 12.61 25.85 -20.51
C THR A 61 13.38 24.54 -20.67
N SER A 62 14.56 24.45 -20.08
CA SER A 62 15.34 23.20 -20.07
C SER A 62 14.53 22.02 -19.52
N ALA A 63 13.61 22.29 -18.59
CA ALA A 63 12.69 21.30 -18.05
C ALA A 63 11.71 20.76 -19.12
N GLN A 64 11.09 21.61 -19.93
CA GLN A 64 10.15 21.18 -20.99
C GLN A 64 10.83 20.29 -22.04
N VAL A 65 12.04 20.66 -22.44
CA VAL A 65 12.85 19.87 -23.39
C VAL A 65 13.24 18.53 -22.76
N ALA A 66 13.69 18.52 -21.50
CA ALA A 66 14.05 17.29 -20.79
C ALA A 66 12.87 16.33 -20.65
N THR A 67 11.68 16.82 -20.29
CA THR A 67 10.47 15.99 -20.19
C THR A 67 10.08 15.40 -21.55
N THR A 68 10.18 16.17 -22.63
CA THR A 68 9.84 15.69 -23.98
C THR A 68 10.80 14.60 -24.45
N ILE A 69 12.10 14.78 -24.22
CA ILE A 69 13.12 13.76 -24.53
C ILE A 69 12.87 12.49 -23.72
N TYR A 70 12.60 12.63 -22.41
CA TYR A 70 12.31 11.50 -21.54
C TYR A 70 11.09 10.71 -22.03
N ASN A 71 9.98 11.40 -22.35
CA ASN A 71 8.76 10.76 -22.83
C ASN A 71 8.99 10.02 -24.15
N TYR A 72 9.69 10.64 -25.11
CA TYR A 72 10.04 9.99 -26.38
C TYR A 72 10.91 8.75 -26.18
N GLU A 73 11.87 8.79 -25.27
CA GLU A 73 12.70 7.64 -24.93
C GLU A 73 11.86 6.50 -24.33
N GLN A 74 10.90 6.82 -23.45
CA GLN A 74 9.97 5.83 -22.90
C GLN A 74 9.08 5.21 -24.00
N GLU A 75 8.50 6.03 -24.88
CA GLU A 75 7.68 5.55 -26.00
C GLU A 75 8.46 4.63 -26.94
N LYS A 76 9.67 5.05 -27.33
CA LYS A 76 10.53 4.24 -28.20
C LYS A 76 10.92 2.92 -27.55
N LYS A 77 11.20 2.94 -26.24
CA LYS A 77 11.47 1.72 -25.46
C LYS A 77 10.26 0.79 -25.44
N LEU A 78 9.04 1.32 -25.28
CA LEU A 78 7.81 0.53 -25.34
C LEU A 78 7.57 -0.06 -26.74
N ILE A 79 7.86 0.70 -27.80
CA ILE A 79 7.74 0.21 -29.19
C ILE A 79 8.75 -0.89 -29.46
N LEU A 80 10.01 -0.73 -29.04
CA LEU A 80 11.04 -1.77 -29.16
C LEU A 80 10.65 -3.02 -28.37
N LEU A 81 10.09 -2.84 -27.17
CA LEU A 81 9.57 -3.93 -26.36
C LEU A 81 8.42 -4.66 -27.08
N SER A 82 7.49 -3.93 -27.68
CA SER A 82 6.31 -4.50 -28.35
C SER A 82 6.65 -5.47 -29.47
N HIS A 83 7.78 -5.26 -30.15
CA HIS A 83 8.26 -6.08 -31.26
C HIS A 83 9.28 -7.15 -30.84
N SER A 84 9.71 -7.19 -29.58
CA SER A 84 10.63 -8.20 -29.08
C SER A 84 9.88 -9.40 -28.49
N ILE A 85 10.54 -10.57 -28.55
CA ILE A 85 10.09 -11.79 -27.88
C ILE A 85 10.81 -11.86 -26.54
N ILE A 86 10.03 -12.02 -25.47
CA ILE A 86 10.53 -12.01 -24.09
C ILE A 86 10.09 -13.30 -23.41
N THR A 87 11.01 -13.95 -22.72
CA THR A 87 10.70 -15.12 -21.89
C THR A 87 10.23 -14.65 -20.52
N CYS A 88 9.02 -15.02 -20.13
CA CYS A 88 8.46 -14.61 -18.84
C CYS A 88 9.16 -15.36 -17.69
N PRO A 89 9.62 -14.67 -16.62
CA PRO A 89 10.29 -15.32 -15.48
C PRO A 89 9.36 -16.17 -14.60
N VAL A 90 8.03 -15.99 -14.72
CA VAL A 90 7.03 -16.68 -13.90
C VAL A 90 6.59 -18.00 -14.54
N CYS A 91 6.19 -17.96 -15.81
CA CYS A 91 5.69 -19.16 -16.52
C CYS A 91 6.70 -19.75 -17.51
N LEU A 92 7.85 -19.11 -17.71
CA LEU A 92 8.92 -19.51 -18.64
C LEU A 92 8.52 -19.60 -20.12
N ASN A 93 7.35 -19.08 -20.48
CA ASN A 93 6.88 -19.02 -21.87
C ASN A 93 7.41 -17.77 -22.59
N ASN A 94 7.62 -17.91 -23.90
CA ASN A 94 7.96 -16.81 -24.78
C ASN A 94 6.69 -16.04 -25.17
N VAL A 95 6.70 -14.74 -24.94
CA VAL A 95 5.56 -13.84 -25.16
C VAL A 95 6.04 -12.61 -25.92
N TYR A 96 5.21 -12.08 -26.81
CA TYR A 96 5.49 -10.80 -27.47
C TYR A 96 5.43 -9.67 -26.44
N GLY A 97 6.34 -8.71 -26.49
CA GLY A 97 6.38 -7.66 -25.46
C GLY A 97 5.13 -6.78 -25.38
N LYS A 98 4.26 -6.78 -26.41
CA LYS A 98 2.91 -6.16 -26.35
C LYS A 98 1.99 -6.80 -25.29
N ASP A 99 2.19 -8.08 -25.02
CA ASP A 99 1.42 -8.90 -24.07
C ASP A 99 2.16 -9.06 -22.73
N CYS A 100 3.25 -8.30 -22.56
CA CYS A 100 4.01 -8.21 -21.32
C CYS A 100 3.58 -6.99 -20.48
N PHE A 101 3.71 -7.15 -19.17
CA PHE A 101 3.61 -6.11 -18.18
C PHE A 101 5.02 -5.67 -17.79
N SER A 102 5.24 -4.35 -17.71
CA SER A 102 6.49 -3.75 -17.25
C SER A 102 6.20 -2.94 -15.99
N CYS A 103 7.01 -3.16 -14.95
CA CYS A 103 6.93 -2.34 -13.75
C CYS A 103 7.59 -0.97 -13.99
N TYR A 104 6.97 0.13 -13.55
CA TYR A 104 7.52 1.47 -13.72
C TYR A 104 8.81 1.69 -12.93
N SER A 105 8.94 1.04 -11.78
CA SER A 105 10.06 1.27 -10.87
C SER A 105 11.06 0.11 -10.82
N CYS A 106 10.82 -0.98 -11.56
CA CYS A 106 11.76 -2.11 -11.67
C CYS A 106 11.96 -2.53 -13.14
N PRO A 107 13.14 -3.01 -13.53
CA PRO A 107 13.38 -3.48 -14.91
C PRO A 107 12.71 -4.83 -15.21
N GLY A 108 11.98 -5.40 -14.26
CA GLY A 108 11.31 -6.69 -14.40
C GLY A 108 10.15 -6.63 -15.41
N ILE A 109 10.12 -7.62 -16.29
CA ILE A 109 9.08 -7.81 -17.30
C ILE A 109 8.50 -9.21 -17.12
N ALA A 110 7.17 -9.32 -17.10
CA ALA A 110 6.48 -10.60 -17.03
C ALA A 110 5.23 -10.60 -17.91
N CYS A 111 4.68 -11.78 -18.18
CA CYS A 111 3.49 -11.92 -19.01
C CYS A 111 2.27 -11.30 -18.32
N LYS A 112 1.41 -10.58 -19.05
CA LYS A 112 0.15 -10.04 -18.49
C LYS A 112 -0.72 -11.12 -17.82
N PRO A 113 -0.90 -12.32 -18.39
CA PRO A 113 -1.66 -13.40 -17.73
C PRO A 113 -1.09 -13.79 -16.36
N CYS A 114 0.23 -13.83 -16.24
CA CYS A 114 0.94 -14.21 -15.02
C CYS A 114 0.67 -13.18 -13.91
N ILE A 115 0.79 -11.90 -14.25
CA ILE A 115 0.52 -10.79 -13.33
C ILE A 115 -0.95 -10.72 -12.98
N LYS A 116 -1.86 -10.92 -13.94
CA LYS A 116 -3.31 -10.95 -13.72
C LYS A 116 -3.68 -12.02 -12.68
N LEU A 117 -3.23 -13.26 -12.88
CA LEU A 117 -3.47 -14.35 -11.93
C LEU A 117 -2.91 -14.04 -10.53
N TYR A 118 -1.69 -13.52 -10.45
CA TYR A 118 -1.08 -13.12 -9.19
C TYR A 118 -1.92 -12.07 -8.45
N LEU A 119 -2.34 -11.01 -9.15
CA LEU A 119 -3.18 -9.95 -8.57
C LEU A 119 -4.56 -10.48 -8.16
N GLU A 120 -5.18 -11.33 -8.98
CA GLU A 120 -6.49 -11.91 -8.68
C GLU A 120 -6.47 -12.74 -7.41
N VAL A 121 -5.44 -13.57 -7.20
CA VAL A 121 -5.27 -14.35 -5.97
C VAL A 121 -5.17 -13.42 -4.76
N LEU A 122 -4.30 -12.41 -4.80
CA LEU A 122 -4.12 -11.48 -3.68
C LEU A 122 -5.38 -10.69 -3.35
N ILE A 123 -6.10 -10.20 -4.37
CA ILE A 123 -7.34 -9.44 -4.20
C ILE A 123 -8.46 -10.35 -3.66
N ASN A 124 -8.50 -11.61 -4.07
CA ASN A 124 -9.46 -12.57 -3.56
C ASN A 124 -9.19 -12.90 -2.09
N ASP A 125 -7.92 -13.11 -1.73
CA ASP A 125 -7.47 -13.40 -0.37
C ASP A 125 -7.53 -12.18 0.56
N GLY A 126 -7.86 -11.00 0.05
CA GLY A 126 -7.95 -9.76 0.82
C GLY A 126 -6.59 -9.12 1.13
N GLN A 127 -5.50 -9.64 0.56
CA GLN A 127 -4.14 -9.16 0.74
C GLN A 127 -3.82 -8.01 -0.22
N VAL A 128 -4.49 -6.87 -0.03
CA VAL A 128 -4.31 -5.70 -0.90
C VAL A 128 -3.31 -4.67 -0.37
N LYS A 129 -2.81 -4.86 0.86
CA LYS A 129 -1.81 -3.99 1.47
C LYS A 129 -0.43 -4.29 0.87
N SER A 130 0.21 -3.27 0.30
CA SER A 130 1.59 -3.36 -0.20
C SER A 130 1.82 -4.52 -1.17
N ILE A 131 1.01 -4.59 -2.23
CA ILE A 131 1.21 -5.61 -3.29
C ILE A 131 2.55 -5.37 -3.98
N THR A 132 3.46 -6.34 -3.89
CA THR A 132 4.80 -6.25 -4.47
C THR A 132 4.87 -6.79 -5.90
N CYS A 133 5.91 -6.41 -6.62
CA CYS A 133 6.14 -6.86 -7.98
C CYS A 133 6.61 -8.33 -8.02
N PRO A 134 5.91 -9.24 -8.72
CA PRO A 134 6.25 -10.67 -8.74
C PRO A 134 7.33 -11.02 -9.78
N THR A 135 7.89 -10.03 -10.50
CA THR A 135 8.82 -10.28 -11.62
C THR A 135 10.15 -10.87 -11.19
N ASN A 136 10.59 -10.61 -9.95
CA ASN A 136 11.85 -11.11 -9.41
C ASN A 136 11.69 -11.34 -7.89
N PRO A 137 12.14 -12.47 -7.33
CA PRO A 137 12.06 -12.76 -5.90
C PRO A 137 12.71 -11.71 -4.99
N THR A 138 13.67 -10.92 -5.48
CA THR A 138 14.31 -9.85 -4.68
C THR A 138 13.65 -8.48 -4.84
N CYS A 139 12.56 -8.40 -5.62
CA CYS A 139 11.88 -7.14 -5.90
C CYS A 139 10.86 -6.81 -4.80
N ASN A 140 11.16 -5.77 -4.00
CA ASN A 140 10.26 -5.26 -2.96
C ASN A 140 9.52 -3.98 -3.39
N ILE A 141 9.38 -3.78 -4.69
CA ILE A 141 8.73 -2.60 -5.23
C ILE A 141 7.22 -2.81 -5.22
N GLU A 142 6.49 -1.87 -4.63
CA GLU A 142 5.04 -1.88 -4.58
C GLU A 142 4.44 -1.47 -5.94
N LEU A 143 3.41 -2.18 -6.37
CA LEU A 143 2.66 -1.85 -7.57
C LEU A 143 1.70 -0.70 -7.30
N THR A 144 1.70 0.29 -8.19
CA THR A 144 0.77 1.42 -8.10
C THR A 144 -0.65 0.99 -8.50
N PRO A 145 -1.71 1.65 -8.00
CA PRO A 145 -3.09 1.36 -8.40
C PRO A 145 -3.30 1.46 -9.92
N ALA A 146 -2.62 2.39 -10.59
CA ALA A 146 -2.67 2.52 -12.05
C ALA A 146 -2.11 1.29 -12.78
N GLN A 147 -1.03 0.69 -12.27
CA GLN A 147 -0.47 -0.54 -12.83
C GLN A 147 -1.38 -1.75 -12.62
N ILE A 148 -2.06 -1.81 -11.46
CA ILE A 148 -3.02 -2.87 -11.15
C ILE A 148 -4.22 -2.75 -12.09
N ALA A 149 -4.79 -1.54 -12.23
CA ALA A 149 -5.92 -1.25 -13.11
C ALA A 149 -5.64 -1.56 -14.59
N ALA A 150 -4.38 -1.44 -15.03
CA ALA A 150 -3.98 -1.75 -16.40
C ALA A 150 -3.97 -3.26 -16.73
N VAL A 151 -4.02 -4.14 -15.71
CA VAL A 151 -3.90 -5.60 -15.88
C VAL A 151 -5.17 -6.34 -15.49
N VAL A 152 -5.86 -5.92 -14.43
CA VAL A 152 -7.07 -6.59 -13.92
C VAL A 152 -8.33 -6.01 -14.54
N ASP A 153 -9.41 -6.80 -14.53
CA ASP A 153 -10.70 -6.34 -15.02
C ASP A 153 -11.34 -5.35 -14.03
N GLU A 154 -12.26 -4.51 -14.51
CA GLU A 154 -12.90 -3.43 -13.73
C GLU A 154 -13.52 -3.93 -12.41
N GLN A 155 -14.17 -5.10 -12.42
CA GLN A 155 -14.77 -5.69 -11.22
C GLN A 155 -13.71 -6.04 -10.16
N MET A 156 -12.56 -6.58 -10.57
CA MET A 156 -11.46 -6.93 -9.67
C MET A 156 -10.79 -5.67 -9.13
N PHE A 157 -10.65 -4.64 -9.95
CA PHE A 157 -10.12 -3.35 -9.50
C PHE A 157 -11.03 -2.68 -8.47
N HIS A 158 -12.35 -2.68 -8.67
CA HIS A 158 -13.29 -2.17 -7.66
C HIS A 158 -13.23 -2.93 -6.34
N ARG A 159 -13.04 -4.26 -6.39
CA ARG A 159 -12.83 -5.06 -5.17
C ARG A 159 -11.53 -4.64 -4.47
N TYR A 160 -10.44 -4.50 -5.21
CA TYR A 160 -9.16 -4.01 -4.70
C TYR A 160 -9.30 -2.65 -4.01
N ASP A 161 -9.94 -1.68 -4.68
CA ASP A 161 -10.13 -0.32 -4.16
C ASP A 161 -10.97 -0.31 -2.88
N ARG A 162 -12.07 -1.06 -2.85
CA ARG A 162 -12.90 -1.21 -1.63
C ARG A 162 -12.11 -1.81 -0.46
N LEU A 163 -11.29 -2.82 -0.71
CA LEU A 163 -10.47 -3.45 0.34
C LEU A 163 -9.38 -2.50 0.83
N LEU A 164 -8.72 -1.77 -0.07
CA LEU A 164 -7.69 -0.80 0.28
C LEU A 164 -8.28 0.34 1.12
N PHE A 165 -9.46 0.82 0.73
CA PHE A 165 -10.23 1.81 1.49
C PHE A 165 -10.60 1.30 2.89
N GLN A 166 -11.12 0.08 2.99
CA GLN A 166 -11.48 -0.51 4.27
C GLN A 166 -10.25 -0.65 5.19
N LEU A 167 -9.13 -1.14 4.69
CA LEU A 167 -7.88 -1.22 5.46
C LEU A 167 -7.39 0.16 5.90
N SER A 168 -7.56 1.19 5.07
CA SER A 168 -7.19 2.56 5.42
C SER A 168 -8.05 3.10 6.56
N ILE A 169 -9.35 2.80 6.56
CA ILE A 169 -10.27 3.16 7.65
C ILE A 169 -9.97 2.35 8.90
N ASP A 170 -9.74 1.04 8.77
CA ASP A 170 -9.47 0.14 9.90
C ASP A 170 -8.19 0.51 10.65
N SER A 171 -7.25 1.18 9.96
CA SER A 171 -6.01 1.71 10.56
C SER A 171 -6.24 2.99 11.38
N MET A 172 -7.43 3.59 11.35
CA MET A 172 -7.73 4.83 12.08
C MET A 172 -8.34 4.53 13.46
N ASP A 173 -7.65 4.95 14.53
CA ASP A 173 -8.06 4.67 15.91
C ASP A 173 -9.36 5.39 16.36
N ASP A 174 -9.83 6.36 15.59
CA ASP A 174 -11.05 7.13 15.86
C ASP A 174 -12.28 6.64 15.10
N ILE A 175 -12.18 5.53 14.35
CA ILE A 175 -13.30 4.98 13.60
C ILE A 175 -13.72 3.62 14.16
N ILE A 176 -15.01 3.48 14.48
CA ILE A 176 -15.63 2.20 14.84
C ILE A 176 -16.81 1.92 13.93
N TYR A 177 -16.97 0.67 13.52
CA TYR A 177 -18.11 0.25 12.71
C TYR A 177 -19.36 -0.01 13.55
N CYS A 178 -20.49 0.46 13.04
CA CYS A 178 -21.78 0.17 13.63
C CYS A 178 -22.05 -1.34 13.59
N PRO A 179 -22.38 -1.99 14.72
CA PRO A 179 -22.60 -3.44 14.78
C PRO A 179 -23.84 -3.91 14.01
N ARG A 180 -24.79 -3.03 13.64
CA ARG A 180 -25.98 -3.39 12.86
C ARG A 180 -25.76 -3.29 11.36
N CYS A 181 -25.24 -2.17 10.89
CA CYS A 181 -25.16 -1.85 9.46
C CYS A 181 -23.74 -1.80 8.90
N GLN A 182 -22.71 -1.98 9.76
CA GLN A 182 -21.29 -1.91 9.37
C GLN A 182 -20.87 -0.56 8.74
N ASN A 183 -21.63 0.52 8.99
CA ASN A 183 -21.20 1.86 8.59
C ASN A 183 -20.17 2.43 9.57
N PRO A 184 -19.15 3.15 9.10
CA PRO A 184 -18.13 3.77 9.95
C PRO A 184 -18.75 4.90 10.79
N VAL A 185 -18.38 4.95 12.06
CA VAL A 185 -18.79 5.97 13.04
C VAL A 185 -17.53 6.59 13.63
N ILE A 186 -17.44 7.92 13.54
CA ILE A 186 -16.29 8.69 14.05
C ILE A 186 -16.48 8.97 15.55
N ILE A 187 -15.49 8.60 16.35
CA ILE A 187 -15.42 8.91 17.77
C ILE A 187 -14.77 10.30 17.93
N THR A 188 -15.60 11.33 18.06
CA THR A 188 -15.06 12.69 18.28
C THR A 188 -14.30 12.79 19.62
N GLY A 189 -13.23 13.59 19.65
CA GLY A 189 -12.28 13.72 20.76
C GLY A 189 -12.85 14.13 22.13
N ARG A 190 -14.14 14.47 22.22
CA ARG A 190 -14.88 14.51 23.51
C ARG A 190 -15.06 13.12 24.14
N ASN A 191 -14.64 12.04 23.47
CA ASN A 191 -14.67 10.66 23.97
C ASN A 191 -13.29 9.98 24.01
N LYS A 192 -12.23 10.57 23.41
CA LYS A 192 -10.87 9.98 23.48
C LYS A 192 -10.22 10.16 24.86
N ASN A 193 -10.44 11.32 25.48
CA ASN A 193 -9.94 11.63 26.83
C ASN A 193 -11.03 11.55 27.91
N ASP A 194 -12.29 11.65 27.53
CA ASP A 194 -13.46 11.47 28.38
C ASP A 194 -13.95 10.02 28.25
N LEU A 195 -13.16 9.10 28.81
CA LEU A 195 -13.40 7.64 28.76
C LEU A 195 -14.71 7.19 29.46
N ASN A 196 -15.45 8.13 30.07
CA ASN A 196 -16.78 7.90 30.61
C ASN A 196 -17.86 7.89 29.51
N ASN A 197 -17.58 8.45 28.34
CA ASN A 197 -18.54 8.49 27.25
C ASN A 197 -18.23 7.42 26.19
N THR A 198 -18.69 6.21 26.45
CA THR A 198 -18.58 5.05 25.55
C THR A 198 -19.67 5.04 24.46
N LEU A 199 -20.42 6.14 24.29
CA LEU A 199 -21.50 6.22 23.32
C LEU A 199 -20.96 6.42 21.89
N GLY A 200 -21.30 5.50 21.01
CA GLY A 200 -21.24 5.67 19.56
C GLY A 200 -22.65 5.69 18.98
N GLU A 201 -22.96 6.68 18.15
CA GLU A 201 -24.25 6.78 17.47
C GLU A 201 -24.05 6.71 15.96
N CYS A 202 -24.73 5.77 15.31
CA CYS A 202 -24.66 5.63 13.86
C CYS A 202 -25.58 6.65 13.17
N ALA A 203 -25.02 7.53 12.33
CA ALA A 203 -25.80 8.51 11.57
C ALA A 203 -26.79 7.89 10.57
N THR A 204 -26.57 6.64 10.13
CA THR A 204 -27.41 5.99 9.12
C THR A 204 -28.62 5.27 9.72
N CYS A 205 -28.43 4.54 10.82
CA CYS A 205 -29.50 3.73 11.44
C CYS A 205 -29.91 4.22 12.83
N SER A 206 -29.35 5.35 13.27
CA SER A 206 -29.57 5.95 14.60
C SER A 206 -29.35 4.98 15.77
N PHE A 207 -28.54 3.92 15.55
CA PHE A 207 -28.26 2.97 16.61
C PHE A 207 -27.18 3.52 17.55
N ALA A 208 -27.57 3.69 18.81
CA ALA A 208 -26.67 3.99 19.92
C ALA A 208 -26.07 2.69 20.49
N PHE A 209 -24.75 2.59 20.45
CA PHE A 209 -23.99 1.43 20.92
C PHE A 209 -22.81 1.83 21.79
N CYS A 210 -22.33 0.88 22.59
CA CYS A 210 -21.11 1.03 23.38
C CYS A 210 -19.88 0.78 22.49
N THR A 211 -18.96 1.73 22.41
CA THR A 211 -17.72 1.64 21.62
C THR A 211 -16.79 0.51 22.08
N LEU A 212 -16.89 0.08 23.35
CA LEU A 212 -16.04 -0.97 23.93
C LEU A 212 -16.54 -2.40 23.67
N CYS A 213 -17.85 -2.64 23.82
CA CYS A 213 -18.43 -3.98 23.67
C CYS A 213 -19.25 -4.17 22.40
N ARG A 214 -19.48 -3.10 21.63
CA ARG A 214 -20.26 -3.07 20.38
C ARG A 214 -21.71 -3.59 20.54
N LYS A 215 -22.26 -3.53 21.76
CA LYS A 215 -23.67 -3.82 22.07
C LYS A 215 -24.46 -2.52 22.27
N ALA A 216 -25.78 -2.62 22.47
CA ALA A 216 -26.62 -1.48 22.82
C ALA A 216 -26.01 -0.68 23.97
N TYR A 217 -26.05 0.64 23.85
CA TYR A 217 -25.46 1.54 24.84
C TYR A 217 -26.10 1.31 26.23
N HIS A 218 -25.25 1.17 27.24
CA HIS A 218 -25.65 0.80 28.60
C HIS A 218 -25.30 1.87 29.65
N GLY A 219 -24.98 3.09 29.20
CA GLY A 219 -24.66 4.21 30.09
C GLY A 219 -23.44 3.93 30.95
N VAL A 220 -23.60 4.15 32.26
CA VAL A 220 -22.56 4.00 33.29
C VAL A 220 -22.34 2.53 33.70
N ASN A 221 -23.24 1.63 33.31
CA ASN A 221 -23.09 0.22 33.65
C ASN A 221 -21.87 -0.39 32.93
N PRO A 222 -21.15 -1.34 33.55
CA PRO A 222 -20.08 -2.06 32.86
C PRO A 222 -20.62 -2.92 31.71
N CYS A 223 -19.72 -3.27 30.79
CA CYS A 223 -20.09 -4.13 29.67
C CYS A 223 -20.53 -5.51 30.17
N HIS A 224 -21.64 -6.02 29.64
CA HIS A 224 -22.10 -7.36 30.00
C HIS A 224 -21.09 -8.45 29.57
N CYS A 225 -20.54 -9.16 30.55
CA CYS A 225 -19.67 -10.31 30.36
C CYS A 225 -20.43 -11.63 30.56
N PRO A 226 -20.49 -12.51 29.54
CA PRO A 226 -20.99 -13.87 29.72
C PRO A 226 -20.09 -14.65 30.67
N LYS A 227 -20.68 -15.47 31.55
CA LYS A 227 -19.93 -16.32 32.50
C LYS A 227 -18.93 -17.26 31.81
N SER A 228 -19.26 -17.75 30.61
CA SER A 228 -18.41 -18.66 29.83
C SER A 228 -17.08 -18.05 29.39
N LYS A 229 -16.99 -16.72 29.25
CA LYS A 229 -15.77 -16.04 28.81
C LYS A 229 -14.97 -15.41 29.96
N LEU A 230 -15.44 -15.55 31.20
CA LEU A 230 -14.77 -14.96 32.37
C LEU A 230 -13.35 -15.50 32.56
N GLN A 231 -13.17 -16.81 32.40
CA GLN A 231 -11.85 -17.46 32.53
C GLN A 231 -10.87 -16.96 31.47
N ASP A 232 -11.31 -16.77 30.23
CA ASP A 232 -10.47 -16.28 29.14
C ASP A 232 -10.05 -14.82 29.37
N ILE A 233 -11.01 -13.99 29.79
CA ILE A 233 -10.78 -12.57 30.10
C ILE A 233 -9.83 -12.42 31.30
N TYR A 234 -9.90 -13.32 32.29
CA TYR A 234 -8.97 -13.32 33.42
C TYR A 234 -7.55 -13.71 33.02
N LYS A 235 -7.38 -14.70 32.14
CA LYS A 235 -6.07 -15.04 31.56
C LYS A 235 -5.50 -13.87 30.75
N GLU A 236 -6.34 -13.19 29.98
CA GLU A 236 -5.97 -11.97 29.25
C GLU A 236 -5.50 -10.88 30.23
N TYR A 237 -6.23 -10.67 31.34
CA TYR A 237 -5.86 -9.71 32.38
C TYR A 237 -4.51 -10.01 33.05
N GLN A 238 -4.22 -11.28 33.34
CA GLN A 238 -2.94 -11.68 33.92
C GLN A 238 -1.76 -11.40 32.99
N ASN A 239 -1.94 -11.63 31.67
CA ASN A 239 -0.89 -11.43 30.67
C ASN A 239 -0.79 -9.99 30.14
N ALA A 240 -1.79 -9.15 30.41
CA ALA A 240 -1.87 -7.78 29.94
C ALA A 240 -0.86 -6.83 30.59
N THR A 241 -0.44 -5.81 29.83
CA THR A 241 0.35 -4.68 30.31
C THR A 241 -0.46 -3.82 31.31
N PRO A 242 0.19 -2.99 32.14
CA PRO A 242 -0.52 -2.10 33.08
C PRO A 242 -1.58 -1.20 32.40
N VAL A 243 -1.34 -0.78 31.16
CA VAL A 243 -2.29 0.04 30.38
C VAL A 243 -3.51 -0.78 29.96
N GLU A 244 -3.29 -1.98 29.41
CA GLU A 244 -4.36 -2.89 28.99
C GLU A 244 -5.21 -3.37 30.16
N ARG A 245 -4.60 -3.60 31.33
CA ARG A 245 -5.31 -3.95 32.57
C ARG A 245 -6.32 -2.86 32.97
N VAL A 246 -5.93 -1.60 32.91
CA VAL A 246 -6.84 -0.47 33.20
C VAL A 246 -8.01 -0.44 32.21
N VAL A 247 -7.78 -0.78 30.93
CA VAL A 247 -8.85 -0.86 29.93
C VAL A 247 -9.81 -2.01 30.25
N LEU A 248 -9.29 -3.19 30.60
CA LEU A 248 -10.09 -4.36 30.97
C LEU A 248 -10.93 -4.11 32.23
N GLU A 249 -10.33 -3.56 33.28
CA GLU A 249 -11.03 -3.19 34.52
C GLU A 249 -12.14 -2.17 34.28
N ARG A 250 -11.94 -1.20 33.38
CA ARG A 250 -12.98 -0.24 33.02
C ARG A 250 -14.09 -0.88 32.18
N LYS A 251 -13.76 -1.82 31.30
CA LYS A 251 -14.72 -2.51 30.43
C LYS A 251 -15.65 -3.43 31.22
N TYR A 252 -15.11 -4.26 32.11
CA TYR A 252 -15.86 -5.27 32.85
C TYR A 252 -16.15 -4.89 34.32
N GLY A 253 -15.60 -3.78 34.79
CA GLY A 253 -15.79 -3.29 36.15
C GLY A 253 -15.08 -4.18 37.18
N LYS A 254 -15.72 -4.33 38.35
CA LYS A 254 -15.19 -5.09 39.50
C LYS A 254 -15.23 -6.62 39.32
N ILE A 255 -15.47 -7.13 38.10
CA ILE A 255 -15.50 -8.57 37.82
C ILE A 255 -14.18 -9.24 38.21
N PHE A 256 -13.04 -8.57 38.02
CA PHE A 256 -11.74 -9.11 38.40
C PHE A 256 -11.57 -9.26 39.90
N LYS A 257 -12.06 -8.30 40.71
CA LYS A 257 -12.07 -8.41 42.18
C LYS A 257 -12.89 -9.60 42.66
N LEU A 258 -14.06 -9.81 42.05
CA LEU A 258 -14.90 -10.98 42.34
C LEU A 258 -14.20 -12.30 41.98
N MET A 259 -13.39 -12.32 40.93
CA MET A 259 -12.63 -13.52 40.54
C MET A 259 -11.44 -13.77 41.45
N ASP A 260 -10.70 -12.73 41.86
CA ASP A 260 -9.65 -12.83 42.86
C ASP A 260 -10.20 -13.33 44.20
N ASP A 261 -11.37 -12.81 44.63
CA ASP A 261 -12.06 -13.27 45.83
C ASP A 261 -12.49 -14.74 45.70
N MET A 262 -13.00 -15.16 44.54
CA MET A 262 -13.38 -16.56 44.28
C MET A 262 -12.18 -17.50 44.28
N ALA A 263 -11.08 -17.13 43.61
CA ALA A 263 -9.84 -17.90 43.59
C ALA A 263 -9.22 -17.98 45.00
N SER A 264 -9.27 -16.90 45.76
CA SER A 264 -8.85 -16.88 47.16
C SER A 264 -9.70 -17.82 48.02
N MET A 265 -11.03 -17.85 47.83
CA MET A 265 -11.90 -18.78 48.55
C MET A 265 -11.63 -20.25 48.20
N GLU A 266 -11.34 -20.56 46.94
CA GLU A 266 -11.03 -21.92 46.49
C GLU A 266 -9.67 -22.40 47.05
N ILE A 267 -8.70 -21.49 47.14
CA ILE A 267 -7.42 -21.74 47.82
C ILE A 267 -7.66 -21.96 49.32
N ILE A 268 -8.40 -21.09 50.00
CA ILE A 268 -8.72 -21.24 51.43
C ILE A 268 -9.45 -22.57 51.68
N GLN A 269 -10.36 -23.00 50.81
CA GLN A 269 -11.05 -24.29 50.96
C GLN A 269 -10.13 -25.50 50.77
N SER A 270 -9.05 -25.37 49.99
CA SER A 270 -8.09 -26.45 49.75
C SER A 270 -6.91 -26.45 50.73
N THR A 271 -6.50 -25.29 51.26
CA THR A 271 -5.38 -25.15 52.22
C THR A 271 -5.82 -25.11 53.68
N ALA A 272 -7.04 -24.67 53.98
CA ALA A 272 -7.53 -24.54 55.35
C ALA A 272 -8.48 -25.70 55.71
N ARG A 273 -8.31 -26.25 56.92
CA ARG A 273 -9.26 -27.23 57.49
C ARG A 273 -10.26 -26.50 58.37
N LYS A 274 -11.50 -26.98 58.41
CA LYS A 274 -12.51 -26.48 59.35
C LYS A 274 -12.18 -26.92 60.77
N CYS A 275 -12.18 -25.98 61.70
CA CYS A 275 -12.14 -26.28 63.12
C CYS A 275 -13.38 -27.12 63.49
N PRO A 276 -13.22 -28.33 64.05
CA PRO A 276 -14.35 -29.23 64.33
C PRO A 276 -15.30 -28.71 65.41
N THR A 277 -14.94 -27.67 66.15
CA THR A 277 -15.75 -27.13 67.25
C THR A 277 -16.54 -25.88 66.85
N CYS A 278 -15.97 -24.99 66.02
CA CYS A 278 -16.62 -23.72 65.66
C CYS A 278 -16.82 -23.53 64.15
N SER A 279 -16.43 -24.50 63.32
CA SER A 279 -16.60 -24.50 61.84
C SER A 279 -15.90 -23.36 61.08
N ILE A 280 -15.03 -22.60 61.73
CA ILE A 280 -14.18 -21.56 61.11
C ILE A 280 -12.97 -22.24 60.43
N TYR A 281 -12.59 -21.77 59.25
CA TYR A 281 -11.43 -22.27 58.48
C TYR A 281 -10.12 -21.72 59.08
N VAL A 282 -9.13 -22.60 59.31
CA VAL A 282 -7.82 -22.24 59.88
C VAL A 282 -6.72 -22.69 58.93
N ASP A 283 -5.82 -21.78 58.57
CA ASP A 283 -4.66 -22.07 57.71
C ASP A 283 -3.69 -23.02 58.43
N VAL A 284 -3.38 -24.15 57.79
CA VAL A 284 -2.42 -25.12 58.32
C VAL A 284 -1.02 -24.67 57.94
N CYS A 285 -0.41 -23.85 58.79
CA CYS A 285 1.02 -23.54 58.68
C CYS A 285 1.79 -24.84 58.97
N VAL A 286 2.27 -25.51 57.91
CA VAL A 286 3.18 -26.66 58.06
C VAL A 286 4.49 -26.10 58.57
N ILE A 287 4.63 -26.05 59.90
CA ILE A 287 5.93 -25.85 60.54
C ILE A 287 6.78 -27.05 60.12
N LEU A 288 7.68 -26.80 59.16
CA LEU A 288 8.79 -27.68 58.85
C LEU A 288 9.50 -27.99 60.17
N LYS A 289 9.29 -29.20 60.69
CA LYS A 289 10.13 -29.75 61.74
C LYS A 289 11.51 -29.96 61.12
N VAL A 290 12.43 -29.06 61.48
CA VAL A 290 13.88 -29.21 61.35
C VAL A 290 14.32 -30.48 62.07
#